data_AF-A0A7C2T1R3-F1
#
_entry.id   AF-A0A7C2T1R3-F1
#
_cell.length_a   1.000
_cell.length_b   1.000
_cell.length_c   1.000
_cell.angle_alpha   90.00
_cell.angle_beta   90.00
_cell.angle_gamma   90.00
#
_symmetry.space_group_name_H-M   'P 1'
#
loop_
_entity.id
_entity.type
_entity.pdbx_description
1 polymer ?
#
loop_
_entity_poly.entity_id
_entity_poly.type
_entity_poly.pdbx_seq_one_letter_code
_entity_poly.pdbx_strand_id
1 'polypeptide(L)'
;MARRARLAVDIGGTFTDIALELADGALVTAKTLTTPAAPEDGVVAGAHEALAKAGLAPGEIGVVIHGTTLATNALIEKRGAKVALLVTEGHRDSLEMAYENRFEQYDVNIDRPPPLVPRWLRLPIRERMNAKGEALIPLDESSVSGVIPTIEKEGVESLAIGFLHSYANSAHENRAAEIIARALPRLSISLSSDVAPEIREYERQTTTVANAYVRPLMERYLRALLSALRERGFACPFLLVTSGGGLCTAETAARHPVRLVESGPAGGAVLAASLARRMNIAELLSFDMGGTTAKMCLIDGFEPSTARVFEVDRSYRFKKGSGLPIRIPVIELVEIGAGGGSIAQVDALKRVNVGPQSAGADPGPACYGRGGKRFTVTDADLMAGRILPERFAGGTIAPAIDAAAASCERDVARPLGVDAEEAAFAVGETVDENMAAAARAHAVEHGKD
;
A
#
# COMPACT_ATOMS: atom_id res chain seq x y z
N MET A 1 9.32 30.72 -18.50
CA MET A 1 8.51 30.88 -17.26
C MET A 1 9.45 30.67 -16.08
N ALA A 2 9.44 31.56 -15.08
CA ALA A 2 10.23 31.34 -13.86
C ALA A 2 9.84 30.00 -13.23
N ARG A 3 10.84 29.17 -12.89
CA ARG A 3 10.63 27.86 -12.26
C ARG A 3 10.00 28.11 -10.89
N ARG A 4 8.74 27.71 -10.70
CA ARG A 4 8.06 27.80 -9.39
C ARG A 4 8.49 26.64 -8.50
N ALA A 5 8.41 26.83 -7.18
CA ALA A 5 8.73 25.79 -6.22
C ALA A 5 7.73 24.62 -6.33
N ARG A 6 8.19 23.41 -6.00
CA ARG A 6 7.40 22.17 -6.08
C ARG A 6 7.33 21.53 -4.71
N LEU A 7 6.13 21.16 -4.28
CA LEU A 7 5.93 20.49 -2.99
C LEU A 7 5.58 19.03 -3.25
N ALA A 8 6.33 18.12 -2.64
CA ALA A 8 6.00 16.71 -2.57
C ALA A 8 5.68 16.32 -1.12
N VAL A 9 4.68 15.48 -0.96
CA VAL A 9 4.17 15.01 0.33
C VAL A 9 4.01 13.50 0.25
N ASP A 10 4.54 12.76 1.21
CA ASP A 10 4.24 11.33 1.37
C ASP A 10 3.67 11.08 2.77
N ILE A 11 2.46 10.55 2.83
CA ILE A 11 1.86 10.10 4.10
C ILE A 11 2.15 8.62 4.29
N GLY A 12 3.00 8.32 5.27
CA GLY A 12 3.16 6.98 5.81
C GLY A 12 2.31 6.74 7.07
N GLY A 13 2.45 5.54 7.64
CA GLY A 13 1.72 5.16 8.85
C GLY A 13 2.14 5.90 10.13
N THR A 14 3.41 6.32 10.22
CA THR A 14 3.95 6.98 11.43
C THR A 14 4.25 8.46 11.20
N PHE A 15 4.81 8.80 10.04
CA PHE A 15 5.22 10.15 9.69
C PHE A 15 4.65 10.57 8.34
N THR A 16 4.48 11.88 8.21
CA THR A 16 4.24 12.56 6.95
C THR A 16 5.53 13.28 6.56
N ASP A 17 6.10 12.86 5.45
CA ASP A 17 7.36 13.40 4.92
C ASP A 17 7.07 14.45 3.85
N ILE A 18 7.76 15.59 3.94
CA ILE A 18 7.58 16.73 3.06
C ILE A 18 8.90 17.06 2.39
N ALA A 19 8.87 17.23 1.07
CA ALA A 19 10.01 17.72 0.30
C ALA A 19 9.57 18.92 -0.55
N LEU A 20 10.14 20.09 -0.26
CA LEU A 20 9.96 21.33 -0.99
C LEU A 20 11.21 21.58 -1.84
N GLU A 21 11.05 21.53 -3.16
CA GLU A 21 12.09 21.91 -4.10
C GLU A 21 11.91 23.35 -4.56
N LEU A 22 12.92 24.17 -4.31
CA LEU A 22 12.94 25.58 -4.68
C LEU A 22 13.23 25.78 -6.17
N ALA A 23 13.05 27.01 -6.64
CA ALA A 23 13.26 27.38 -8.05
C ALA A 23 14.69 27.10 -8.56
N ASP A 24 15.68 27.20 -7.67
CA ASP A 24 17.10 26.95 -7.93
C ASP A 24 17.49 25.47 -7.79
N GLY A 25 16.55 24.61 -7.39
CA GLY A 25 16.77 23.17 -7.17
C GLY A 25 17.20 22.80 -5.75
N ALA A 26 17.32 23.75 -4.82
CA ALA A 26 17.56 23.44 -3.42
C ALA A 26 16.37 22.69 -2.81
N LEU A 27 16.66 21.77 -1.88
CA LEU A 27 15.65 20.96 -1.19
C LEU A 27 15.52 21.40 0.27
N VAL A 28 14.28 21.62 0.69
CA VAL A 28 13.90 21.84 2.09
C VAL A 28 12.96 20.73 2.51
N THR A 29 13.28 20.04 3.60
CA THR A 29 12.44 18.95 4.10
C THR A 29 11.82 19.29 5.44
N ALA A 30 10.65 18.69 5.68
CA ALA A 30 10.00 18.69 6.97
C ALA A 30 9.44 17.29 7.22
N LYS A 31 9.33 16.92 8.51
CA LYS A 31 8.81 15.63 8.93
C LYS A 31 7.88 15.85 10.10
N THR A 32 6.60 15.54 9.90
CA THR A 32 5.57 15.70 10.91
C THR A 32 5.01 14.34 11.29
N LEU A 33 4.40 14.24 12.47
CA LEU A 33 3.65 13.05 12.85
C LEU A 33 2.41 12.93 11.98
N THR A 34 2.11 11.73 11.49
CA THR A 34 0.83 11.46 10.85
C THR A 34 -0.28 11.58 11.89
N THR A 35 -1.37 12.27 11.56
CA THR A 35 -2.59 12.36 12.36
C THR A 35 -3.64 11.39 11.81
N PRO A 36 -3.76 10.14 12.32
CA PRO A 36 -4.59 9.12 11.67
C PRO A 36 -6.08 9.48 11.57
N ALA A 37 -6.58 10.26 12.53
CA ALA A 37 -7.97 10.72 12.56
C ALA A 37 -8.26 11.84 11.55
N ALA A 38 -7.23 12.62 11.17
CA ALA A 38 -7.30 13.72 10.22
C ALA A 38 -5.97 13.84 9.47
N PRO A 39 -5.67 12.93 8.52
CA PRO A 39 -4.36 12.89 7.86
C PRO A 39 -4.03 14.17 7.07
N GLU A 40 -5.06 14.90 6.63
CA GLU A 40 -4.95 16.19 5.97
C GLU A 40 -4.26 17.25 6.84
N ASP A 41 -4.46 17.23 8.15
CA ASP A 41 -3.85 18.19 9.07
C ASP A 41 -2.33 18.01 9.13
N GLY A 42 -1.86 16.76 9.12
CA GLY A 42 -0.43 16.42 9.11
C GLY A 42 0.27 16.92 7.85
N VAL A 43 -0.37 16.75 6.69
CA VAL A 43 0.12 17.27 5.40
C VAL A 43 0.25 18.78 5.44
N VAL A 44 -0.82 19.44 5.89
CA VAL A 44 -0.91 20.88 5.89
C VAL A 44 0.09 21.50 6.87
N ALA A 45 0.22 20.93 8.06
CA ALA A 45 1.20 21.37 9.06
C ALA A 45 2.63 21.22 8.52
N GLY A 46 2.95 20.06 7.91
CA GLY A 46 4.27 19.81 7.33
C GLY A 46 4.58 20.73 6.15
N ALA A 47 3.59 20.99 5.28
CA ALA A 47 3.72 21.93 4.18
C ALA A 47 4.01 23.36 4.69
N HIS A 48 3.32 23.81 5.74
CA HIS A 48 3.58 25.10 6.36
C HIS A 48 4.97 25.18 6.99
N GLU A 49 5.42 24.12 7.66
CA GLU A 49 6.77 24.08 8.24
C GLU A 49 7.85 24.21 7.15
N ALA A 50 7.72 23.46 6.05
CA ALA A 50 8.66 23.54 4.93
C ALA A 50 8.67 24.92 4.26
N LEU A 51 7.48 25.52 4.06
CA LEU A 51 7.34 26.88 3.53
C LEU A 51 7.96 27.93 4.46
N ALA A 52 7.75 27.82 5.77
CA ALA A 52 8.32 28.73 6.76
C ALA A 52 9.86 28.68 6.77
N LYS A 53 10.45 27.48 6.69
CA LYS A 53 11.91 27.30 6.57
C LYS A 53 12.48 27.93 5.29
N ALA A 54 11.72 27.88 4.20
CA ALA A 54 12.10 28.44 2.90
C ALA A 54 11.78 29.94 2.75
N GLY A 55 11.00 30.53 3.66
CA GLY A 55 10.51 31.90 3.52
C GLY A 55 9.55 32.11 2.35
N LEU A 56 8.78 31.08 1.97
CA LEU A 56 7.85 31.11 0.84
C LEU A 56 6.38 31.16 1.30
N ALA A 57 5.53 31.80 0.50
CA ALA A 57 4.09 31.75 0.64
C ALA A 57 3.48 30.57 -0.14
N PRO A 58 2.35 30.00 0.31
CA PRO A 58 1.63 28.93 -0.40
C PRO A 58 1.32 29.21 -1.88
N GLY A 59 1.05 30.48 -2.23
CA GLY A 59 0.76 30.91 -3.60
C GLY A 59 1.95 30.85 -4.56
N GLU A 60 3.17 30.67 -4.05
CA GLU A 60 4.41 30.54 -4.83
C GLU A 60 4.68 29.10 -5.28
N ILE A 61 3.95 28.13 -4.73
CA ILE A 61 4.02 26.73 -5.13
C ILE A 61 3.38 26.56 -6.52
N GLY A 62 4.11 25.92 -7.42
CA GLY A 62 3.67 25.64 -8.78
C GLY A 62 2.90 24.32 -8.94
N VAL A 63 3.14 23.35 -8.05
CA VAL A 63 2.47 22.05 -8.03
C VAL A 63 2.64 21.38 -6.66
N VAL A 64 1.62 20.64 -6.24
CA VAL A 64 1.68 19.70 -5.12
C VAL A 64 1.59 18.28 -5.66
N ILE A 65 2.54 17.43 -5.28
CA ILE A 65 2.57 15.99 -5.59
C ILE A 65 2.38 15.23 -4.28
N HIS A 66 1.47 14.26 -4.27
CA HIS A 66 1.06 13.58 -3.05
C HIS A 66 1.08 12.05 -3.20
N GLY A 67 1.88 11.39 -2.37
CA GLY A 67 1.86 9.95 -2.12
C GLY A 67 1.14 9.64 -0.80
N THR A 68 0.52 8.47 -0.73
CA THR A 68 -0.18 8.05 0.50
C THR A 68 -0.25 6.54 0.63
N THR A 69 -0.11 6.06 1.87
CA THR A 69 -0.38 4.67 2.24
C THR A 69 -1.81 4.43 2.72
N LEU A 70 -2.69 5.43 2.71
CA LEU A 70 -4.06 5.31 3.24
C LEU A 70 -4.86 4.19 2.57
N ALA A 71 -4.79 4.09 1.24
CA ALA A 71 -5.48 3.04 0.49
C ALA A 71 -4.93 1.64 0.81
N THR A 72 -3.60 1.50 0.87
CA THR A 72 -2.93 0.25 1.29
C THR A 72 -3.38 -0.15 2.70
N ASN A 73 -3.27 0.76 3.66
CA ASN A 73 -3.59 0.48 5.06
C ASN A 73 -5.07 0.10 5.24
N ALA A 74 -5.99 0.76 4.53
CA ALA A 74 -7.40 0.40 4.58
C ALA A 74 -7.67 -1.05 4.13
N LEU A 75 -6.95 -1.55 3.12
CA LEU A 75 -7.07 -2.93 2.63
C LEU A 75 -6.42 -3.95 3.55
N ILE A 76 -5.27 -3.62 4.14
CA ILE A 76 -4.54 -4.49 5.08
C ILE A 76 -5.31 -4.59 6.41
N GLU A 77 -5.68 -3.45 6.99
CA GLU A 77 -6.36 -3.38 8.29
C GLU A 77 -7.85 -3.75 8.21
N LYS A 78 -8.37 -4.02 7.01
CA LYS A 78 -9.81 -4.24 6.74
C LYS A 78 -10.68 -3.12 7.32
N ARG A 79 -10.26 -1.87 7.12
CA ARG A 79 -10.93 -0.64 7.55
C ARG A 79 -11.49 0.17 6.38
N GLY A 80 -12.21 -0.50 5.48
CA GLY A 80 -12.93 0.13 4.38
C GLY A 80 -14.44 0.14 4.58
N ALA A 81 -15.13 0.57 3.53
CA ALA A 81 -16.58 0.66 3.46
C ALA A 81 -17.24 -0.72 3.47
N LYS A 82 -18.47 -0.84 4.00
CA LYS A 82 -19.29 -2.03 3.76
C LYS A 82 -19.70 -2.07 2.28
N VAL A 83 -19.22 -3.08 1.54
CA VAL A 83 -19.42 -3.20 0.08
C VAL A 83 -20.44 -4.29 -0.27
N ALA A 84 -21.28 -4.02 -1.26
CA ALA A 84 -22.00 -5.05 -2.01
C ALA A 84 -21.43 -5.21 -3.42
N LEU A 85 -21.59 -6.39 -4.01
CA LEU A 85 -21.16 -6.70 -5.37
C LEU A 85 -22.36 -7.15 -6.20
N LEU A 86 -22.66 -6.44 -7.29
CA LEU A 86 -23.56 -6.94 -8.34
C LEU A 86 -22.78 -7.82 -9.30
N VAL A 87 -23.30 -9.02 -9.56
CA VAL A 87 -22.67 -10.03 -10.42
C VAL A 87 -23.67 -10.61 -11.40
N THR A 88 -23.19 -11.15 -12.51
CA THR A 88 -24.00 -11.96 -13.42
C THR A 88 -24.64 -13.13 -12.65
N GLU A 89 -25.92 -13.40 -12.90
CA GLU A 89 -26.62 -14.54 -12.31
C GLU A 89 -25.83 -15.85 -12.50
N GLY A 90 -25.76 -16.66 -11.43
CA GLY A 90 -24.96 -17.89 -11.39
C GLY A 90 -23.46 -17.71 -11.09
N HIS A 91 -22.93 -16.48 -10.97
CA HIS A 91 -21.49 -16.21 -10.83
C HIS A 91 -21.08 -15.52 -9.51
N ARG A 92 -21.97 -15.51 -8.51
CA ARG A 92 -21.69 -14.84 -7.22
C ARG A 92 -20.56 -15.47 -6.40
N ASP A 93 -20.32 -16.76 -6.60
CA ASP A 93 -19.35 -17.52 -5.82
C ASP A 93 -17.95 -17.52 -6.46
N SER A 94 -17.79 -16.97 -7.67
CA SER A 94 -16.50 -16.82 -8.36
C SER A 94 -15.47 -16.02 -7.55
N LEU A 95 -15.92 -15.02 -6.78
CA LEU A 95 -15.04 -14.20 -5.92
C LEU A 95 -14.39 -15.02 -4.78
N GLU A 96 -15.00 -16.13 -4.37
CA GLU A 96 -14.52 -16.96 -3.25
C GLU A 96 -13.88 -18.25 -3.74
N MET A 97 -14.40 -18.84 -4.81
CA MET A 97 -13.79 -20.00 -5.46
C MET A 97 -12.40 -19.67 -6.04
N ALA A 98 -12.22 -18.43 -6.54
CA ALA A 98 -11.00 -17.97 -7.18
C ALA A 98 -10.57 -18.93 -8.31
N TYR A 99 -9.33 -19.42 -8.28
CA TYR A 99 -8.82 -20.44 -9.20
C TYR A 99 -8.72 -21.84 -8.59
N GLU A 100 -9.32 -22.05 -7.42
CA GLU A 100 -9.25 -23.29 -6.66
C GLU A 100 -7.81 -23.75 -6.30
N ASN A 101 -6.80 -22.90 -6.51
CA ASN A 101 -5.41 -23.20 -6.21
C ASN A 101 -5.13 -23.19 -4.69
N ARG A 102 -4.09 -23.92 -4.29
CA ARG A 102 -3.52 -23.88 -2.94
C ARG A 102 -2.21 -23.14 -3.00
N PHE A 103 -2.11 -22.02 -2.28
CA PHE A 103 -0.87 -21.25 -2.19
C PHE A 103 0.17 -21.93 -1.27
N GLU A 104 -0.28 -22.81 -0.37
CA GLU A 104 0.57 -23.76 0.35
C GLU A 104 0.18 -25.18 -0.06
N GLN A 105 1.05 -25.87 -0.81
CA GLN A 105 0.73 -27.17 -1.38
C GLN A 105 0.69 -28.27 -0.32
N TYR A 106 1.45 -28.13 0.76
CA TYR A 106 1.60 -29.15 1.80
C TYR A 106 0.62 -29.00 2.97
N ASP A 107 -0.06 -27.86 3.08
CA ASP A 107 -1.07 -27.61 4.11
C ASP A 107 -2.46 -28.01 3.58
N VAL A 108 -2.89 -29.22 3.92
CA VAL A 108 -4.19 -29.74 3.50
C VAL A 108 -5.38 -29.08 4.20
N ASN A 109 -5.14 -28.39 5.33
CA ASN A 109 -6.15 -27.72 6.14
C ASN A 109 -6.09 -26.19 5.95
N ILE A 110 -5.50 -25.73 4.85
CA ILE A 110 -5.31 -24.31 4.57
C ILE A 110 -6.65 -23.57 4.49
N ASP A 111 -6.81 -22.57 5.34
CA ASP A 111 -7.91 -21.62 5.26
C ASP A 111 -7.54 -20.48 4.30
N ARG A 112 -8.42 -20.19 3.34
CA ARG A 112 -8.27 -19.05 2.46
C ARG A 112 -8.79 -17.79 3.14
N PRO A 113 -8.14 -16.62 2.92
CA PRO A 113 -8.68 -15.36 3.41
C PRO A 113 -10.09 -15.12 2.88
N PRO A 114 -11.05 -14.70 3.73
CA PRO A 114 -12.39 -14.40 3.27
C PRO A 114 -12.36 -13.19 2.31
N PRO A 115 -13.14 -13.18 1.22
CA PRO A 115 -13.24 -12.02 0.35
C PRO A 115 -13.79 -10.79 1.09
N LEU A 116 -13.43 -9.60 0.61
CA LEU A 116 -13.90 -8.31 1.18
C LEU A 116 -15.44 -8.17 1.18
N VAL A 117 -16.12 -8.86 0.26
CA VAL A 117 -17.59 -8.88 0.20
C VAL A 117 -18.08 -10.25 0.66
N PRO A 118 -18.85 -10.32 1.76
CA PRO A 118 -19.43 -11.58 2.21
C PRO A 118 -20.48 -12.08 1.22
N ARG A 119 -20.70 -13.40 1.18
CA ARG A 119 -21.56 -14.04 0.18
C ARG A 119 -22.98 -13.46 0.08
N TRP A 120 -23.59 -13.07 1.20
CA TRP A 120 -24.95 -12.49 1.20
C TRP A 120 -25.04 -11.07 0.62
N LEU A 121 -23.90 -10.39 0.41
CA LEU A 121 -23.80 -9.11 -0.29
C LEU A 121 -23.28 -9.24 -1.73
N ARG A 122 -23.16 -10.47 -2.24
CA ARG A 122 -22.89 -10.76 -3.66
C ARG A 122 -24.21 -11.04 -4.36
N LEU A 123 -24.81 -9.98 -4.91
CA LEU A 123 -26.20 -9.92 -5.35
C LEU A 123 -26.27 -10.25 -6.85
N PRO A 124 -26.85 -11.40 -7.24
CA PRO A 124 -26.94 -11.80 -8.63
C PRO A 124 -27.96 -10.95 -9.40
N ILE A 125 -27.59 -10.53 -10.61
CA ILE A 125 -28.40 -9.76 -11.54
C ILE A 125 -28.63 -10.61 -12.78
N ARG A 126 -29.88 -10.67 -13.24
CA ARG A 126 -30.25 -11.44 -14.42
C ARG A 126 -29.85 -10.65 -15.67
N GLU A 127 -28.68 -10.98 -16.18
CA GLU A 127 -28.12 -10.47 -17.43
C GLU A 127 -27.12 -11.49 -17.97
N ARG A 128 -26.77 -11.43 -19.26
CA ARG A 128 -25.59 -12.13 -19.79
C ARG A 128 -25.07 -11.48 -21.06
N MET A 129 -23.76 -11.20 -21.09
CA MET A 129 -23.02 -10.92 -22.33
C MET A 129 -22.17 -12.12 -22.78
N ASN A 130 -21.90 -12.22 -24.07
CA ASN A 130 -20.89 -13.13 -24.61
C ASN A 130 -19.51 -12.44 -24.74
N ALA A 131 -18.48 -13.19 -25.14
CA ALA A 131 -17.12 -12.69 -25.29
C ALA A 131 -16.94 -11.64 -26.41
N LYS A 132 -17.92 -11.50 -27.33
CA LYS A 132 -17.94 -10.43 -28.35
C LYS A 132 -18.64 -9.16 -27.86
N GLY A 133 -19.15 -9.15 -26.63
CA GLY A 133 -19.93 -8.04 -26.08
C GLY A 133 -21.39 -8.01 -26.54
N GLU A 134 -21.91 -9.09 -27.13
CA GLU A 134 -23.31 -9.20 -27.54
C GLU A 134 -24.15 -9.70 -26.36
N ALA A 135 -25.32 -9.09 -26.13
CA ALA A 135 -26.23 -9.52 -25.06
C ALA A 135 -26.90 -10.85 -25.44
N LEU A 136 -26.62 -11.91 -24.67
CA LEU A 136 -27.32 -13.20 -24.74
C LEU A 136 -28.61 -13.17 -23.94
N ILE A 137 -28.57 -12.50 -22.78
CA ILE A 137 -29.73 -12.21 -21.94
C ILE A 137 -29.68 -10.69 -21.69
N PRO A 138 -30.68 -9.92 -22.16
CA PRO A 138 -30.75 -8.49 -21.85
C PRO A 138 -30.74 -8.23 -20.34
N LEU A 139 -30.24 -7.08 -19.93
CA LEU A 139 -30.30 -6.66 -18.53
C LEU A 139 -31.76 -6.60 -18.05
N ASP A 140 -32.08 -7.38 -17.04
CA ASP A 140 -33.35 -7.29 -16.33
C ASP A 140 -33.29 -6.16 -15.29
N GLU A 141 -33.80 -4.97 -15.66
CA GLU A 141 -33.84 -3.80 -14.78
C GLU A 141 -34.64 -4.04 -13.48
N SER A 142 -35.59 -4.98 -13.50
CA SER A 142 -36.35 -5.32 -12.30
C SER A 142 -35.48 -6.08 -11.29
N SER A 143 -34.56 -6.93 -11.77
CA SER A 143 -33.58 -7.61 -10.92
C SER A 143 -32.58 -6.63 -10.29
N VAL A 144 -32.19 -5.56 -11.01
CA VAL A 144 -31.37 -4.47 -10.47
C VAL A 144 -32.12 -3.66 -9.42
N SER A 145 -33.37 -3.32 -9.70
CA SER A 145 -34.18 -2.55 -8.73
C SER A 145 -34.52 -3.39 -7.48
N GLY A 146 -34.66 -4.71 -7.65
CA GLY A 146 -34.97 -5.65 -6.58
C GLY A 146 -33.89 -5.79 -5.51
N VAL A 147 -32.64 -5.42 -5.79
CA VAL A 147 -31.54 -5.48 -4.79
C VAL A 147 -31.44 -4.25 -3.90
N ILE A 148 -32.10 -3.13 -4.26
CA ILE A 148 -32.04 -1.86 -3.53
C ILE A 148 -32.45 -2.03 -2.05
N PRO A 149 -33.56 -2.72 -1.71
CA PRO A 149 -33.96 -2.89 -0.31
C PRO A 149 -32.92 -3.65 0.52
N THR A 150 -32.19 -4.60 -0.08
CA THR A 150 -31.09 -5.31 0.58
C THR A 150 -29.91 -4.38 0.84
N ILE A 151 -29.53 -3.56 -0.14
CA ILE A 151 -28.44 -2.58 -0.02
C ILE A 151 -28.73 -1.59 1.11
N GLU A 152 -29.97 -1.07 1.19
CA GLU A 152 -30.40 -0.16 2.25
C GLU A 152 -30.45 -0.83 3.62
N LYS A 153 -31.11 -2.00 3.71
CA LYS A 153 -31.24 -2.75 4.97
C LYS A 153 -29.89 -3.08 5.57
N GLU A 154 -28.94 -3.46 4.73
CA GLU A 154 -27.59 -3.83 5.16
C GLU A 154 -26.69 -2.61 5.40
N GLY A 155 -27.14 -1.39 5.12
CA GLY A 155 -26.33 -0.18 5.31
C GLY A 155 -25.06 -0.20 4.46
N VAL A 156 -25.16 -0.68 3.22
CA VAL A 156 -24.03 -0.72 2.29
C VAL A 156 -23.61 0.71 1.93
N GLU A 157 -22.32 0.99 2.07
CA GLU A 157 -21.74 2.32 1.84
C GLU A 157 -21.19 2.48 0.41
N SER A 158 -20.87 1.36 -0.26
CA SER A 158 -20.28 1.36 -1.59
C SER A 158 -20.67 0.10 -2.37
N LEU A 159 -20.75 0.22 -3.70
CA LEU A 159 -21.17 -0.84 -4.61
C LEU A 159 -20.09 -1.11 -5.65
N ALA A 160 -19.76 -2.38 -5.83
CA ALA A 160 -19.04 -2.87 -6.99
C ALA A 160 -20.03 -3.50 -7.98
N ILE A 161 -19.85 -3.26 -9.27
CA ILE A 161 -20.61 -3.93 -10.33
C ILE A 161 -19.59 -4.66 -11.22
N GLY A 162 -19.70 -5.98 -11.29
CA GLY A 162 -18.76 -6.85 -11.97
C GLY A 162 -19.46 -7.93 -12.78
N PHE A 163 -19.99 -7.54 -13.94
CA PHE A 163 -20.64 -8.46 -14.87
C PHE A 163 -19.62 -9.17 -15.76
N LEU A 164 -19.98 -10.35 -16.27
CA LEU A 164 -19.14 -11.09 -17.19
C LEU A 164 -19.06 -10.38 -18.53
N HIS A 165 -17.85 -10.38 -19.11
CA HIS A 165 -17.54 -9.75 -20.39
C HIS A 165 -17.83 -8.24 -20.46
N SER A 166 -17.97 -7.55 -19.32
CA SER A 166 -18.14 -6.09 -19.29
C SER A 166 -16.94 -5.32 -19.85
N TYR A 167 -15.74 -5.93 -19.90
CA TYR A 167 -14.57 -5.40 -20.60
C TYR A 167 -14.78 -5.31 -22.13
N ALA A 168 -15.64 -6.16 -22.70
CA ALA A 168 -15.96 -6.16 -24.12
C ALA A 168 -17.12 -5.20 -24.43
N ASN A 169 -18.10 -5.13 -23.54
CA ASN A 169 -19.20 -4.16 -23.63
C ASN A 169 -19.72 -3.80 -22.22
N SER A 170 -19.59 -2.53 -21.84
CA SER A 170 -19.96 -2.04 -20.50
C SER A 170 -21.43 -1.65 -20.34
N ALA A 171 -22.26 -1.82 -21.38
CA ALA A 171 -23.64 -1.31 -21.39
C ALA A 171 -24.49 -1.76 -20.21
N HIS A 172 -24.43 -3.05 -19.82
CA HIS A 172 -25.20 -3.54 -18.67
C HIS A 172 -24.69 -2.98 -17.35
N GLU A 173 -23.36 -2.83 -17.16
CA GLU A 173 -22.81 -2.25 -15.93
C GLU A 173 -23.20 -0.78 -15.79
N ASN A 174 -23.05 0.00 -16.87
CA ASN A 174 -23.45 1.41 -16.90
C ASN A 174 -24.94 1.57 -16.57
N ARG A 175 -25.79 0.75 -17.21
CA ARG A 175 -27.23 0.83 -17.00
C ARG A 175 -27.63 0.43 -15.57
N ALA A 176 -27.02 -0.61 -15.01
CA ALA A 176 -27.24 -0.98 -13.62
C ALA A 176 -26.81 0.14 -12.65
N ALA A 177 -25.67 0.78 -12.93
CA ALA A 177 -25.17 1.91 -12.15
C ALA A 177 -26.14 3.09 -12.17
N GLU A 178 -26.70 3.45 -13.33
CA GLU A 178 -27.69 4.52 -13.47
C GLU A 178 -28.98 4.25 -12.68
N ILE A 179 -29.45 3.00 -12.66
CA ILE A 179 -30.63 2.60 -11.90
C ILE A 179 -30.37 2.77 -10.41
N ILE A 180 -29.25 2.22 -9.92
CA ILE A 180 -28.91 2.30 -8.49
C ILE A 180 -28.60 3.74 -8.06
N ALA A 181 -27.84 4.50 -8.84
CA ALA A 181 -27.47 5.88 -8.51
C ALA A 181 -28.71 6.80 -8.39
N ARG A 182 -29.76 6.56 -9.18
CA ARG A 182 -31.03 7.30 -9.07
C ARG A 182 -31.77 7.00 -7.76
N ALA A 183 -31.72 5.76 -7.29
CA ALA A 183 -32.37 5.36 -6.04
C ALA A 183 -31.53 5.70 -4.79
N LEU A 184 -30.21 5.55 -4.89
CA LEU A 184 -29.25 5.67 -3.79
C LEU A 184 -28.13 6.66 -4.15
N PRO A 185 -28.42 7.98 -4.21
CA PRO A 185 -27.49 8.99 -4.73
C PRO A 185 -26.23 9.21 -3.87
N ARG A 186 -26.22 8.71 -2.62
CA ARG A 186 -25.06 8.78 -1.72
C ARG A 186 -24.11 7.59 -1.86
N LEU A 187 -24.50 6.57 -2.61
CA LEU A 187 -23.74 5.34 -2.74
C LEU A 187 -22.57 5.54 -3.72
N SER A 188 -21.36 5.22 -3.30
CA SER A 188 -20.22 5.13 -4.22
C SER A 188 -20.38 3.91 -5.13
N ILE A 189 -20.23 4.05 -6.45
CA ILE A 189 -20.40 2.94 -7.40
C ILE A 189 -19.16 2.77 -8.27
N SER A 190 -18.52 1.60 -8.21
CA SER A 190 -17.37 1.22 -9.04
C SER A 190 -17.76 0.17 -10.07
N LEU A 191 -17.46 0.44 -11.35
CA LEU A 191 -17.74 -0.48 -12.45
C LEU A 191 -16.48 -1.25 -12.82
N SER A 192 -16.59 -2.55 -13.04
CA SER A 192 -15.42 -3.36 -13.35
C SER A 192 -14.85 -3.06 -14.73
N SER A 193 -15.71 -2.66 -15.67
CA SER A 193 -15.35 -2.14 -16.99
C SER A 193 -14.64 -0.77 -16.97
N ASP A 194 -14.58 -0.11 -15.83
CA ASP A 194 -13.91 1.18 -15.65
C ASP A 194 -12.64 1.04 -14.78
N VAL A 195 -12.73 0.22 -13.72
CA VAL A 195 -11.61 -0.01 -12.79
C VAL A 195 -10.55 -0.92 -13.39
N ALA A 196 -10.96 -2.07 -13.96
CA ALA A 196 -10.07 -3.10 -14.49
C ALA A 196 -10.67 -3.73 -15.77
N PRO A 197 -10.68 -3.01 -16.91
CA PRO A 197 -11.31 -3.42 -18.17
C PRO A 197 -10.54 -4.53 -18.90
N GLU A 198 -10.33 -5.66 -18.23
CA GLU A 198 -9.57 -6.80 -18.74
C GLU A 198 -10.34 -8.12 -18.60
N ILE A 199 -9.91 -9.11 -19.41
CA ILE A 199 -10.38 -10.49 -19.28
C ILE A 199 -9.97 -11.11 -17.94
N ARG A 200 -10.69 -12.17 -17.53
CA ARG A 200 -10.62 -12.90 -16.25
C ARG A 200 -11.39 -12.20 -15.13
N GLU A 201 -12.51 -12.82 -14.75
CA GLU A 201 -13.51 -12.28 -13.84
C GLU A 201 -13.03 -12.19 -12.40
N TYR A 202 -12.23 -13.14 -11.93
CA TYR A 202 -11.81 -13.17 -10.52
C TYR A 202 -10.97 -11.95 -10.15
N GLU A 203 -9.87 -11.67 -10.86
CA GLU A 203 -9.01 -10.52 -10.57
C GLU A 203 -9.73 -9.21 -10.90
N ARG A 204 -10.54 -9.17 -11.97
CA ARG A 204 -11.33 -7.98 -12.31
C ARG A 204 -12.33 -7.64 -11.20
N GLN A 205 -13.09 -8.62 -10.72
CA GLN A 205 -14.05 -8.42 -9.63
C GLN A 205 -13.33 -8.07 -8.32
N THR A 206 -12.26 -8.77 -7.98
CA THR A 206 -11.48 -8.49 -6.76
C THR A 206 -10.93 -7.08 -6.75
N THR A 207 -10.38 -6.62 -7.87
CA THR A 207 -9.88 -5.24 -8.05
C THR A 207 -11.01 -4.22 -7.92
N THR A 208 -12.16 -4.49 -8.54
CA THR A 208 -13.32 -3.59 -8.49
C THR A 208 -13.90 -3.49 -7.08
N VAL A 209 -13.96 -4.62 -6.38
CA VAL A 209 -14.35 -4.70 -4.97
C VAL A 209 -13.36 -3.93 -4.10
N ALA A 210 -12.05 -4.14 -4.26
CA ALA A 210 -11.02 -3.39 -3.53
C ALA A 210 -11.15 -1.89 -3.77
N ASN A 211 -11.40 -1.46 -5.00
CA ASN A 211 -11.67 -0.06 -5.34
C ASN A 211 -12.91 0.47 -4.61
N ALA A 212 -14.03 -0.23 -4.70
CA ALA A 212 -15.26 0.14 -4.01
C ALA A 212 -15.08 0.21 -2.49
N TYR A 213 -14.27 -0.68 -1.93
CA TYR A 213 -13.99 -0.79 -0.50
C TYR A 213 -13.26 0.44 0.06
N VAL A 214 -12.25 0.96 -0.66
CA VAL A 214 -11.47 2.11 -0.18
C VAL A 214 -12.00 3.47 -0.66
N ARG A 215 -12.91 3.48 -1.64
CA ARG A 215 -13.39 4.71 -2.29
C ARG A 215 -14.05 5.73 -1.36
N PRO A 216 -15.00 5.37 -0.49
CA PRO A 216 -15.59 6.37 0.40
C PRO A 216 -14.57 7.04 1.33
N LEU A 217 -13.57 6.28 1.80
CA LEU A 217 -12.49 6.82 2.62
C LEU A 217 -11.64 7.82 1.83
N MET A 218 -11.20 7.44 0.63
CA MET A 218 -10.36 8.30 -0.21
C MET A 218 -11.10 9.54 -0.71
N GLU A 219 -12.39 9.44 -1.07
CA GLU A 219 -13.20 10.60 -1.47
C GLU A 219 -13.31 11.64 -0.36
N ARG A 220 -13.55 11.20 0.89
CA ARG A 220 -13.61 12.12 2.06
C ARG A 220 -12.27 12.78 2.31
N TYR A 221 -11.20 11.98 2.34
CA TYR A 221 -9.84 12.46 2.58
C TYR A 221 -9.40 13.50 1.54
N LEU A 222 -9.51 13.17 0.24
CA LEU A 222 -9.08 14.07 -0.83
C LEU A 222 -9.90 15.37 -0.84
N ARG A 223 -11.19 15.29 -0.53
CA ARG A 223 -12.05 16.48 -0.40
C ARG A 223 -11.59 17.38 0.75
N ALA A 224 -11.35 16.80 1.93
CA ALA A 224 -10.89 17.53 3.11
C ALA A 224 -9.54 18.20 2.85
N LEU A 225 -8.57 17.44 2.33
CA LEU A 225 -7.23 17.95 2.03
C LEU A 225 -7.26 19.09 0.99
N LEU A 226 -8.00 18.93 -0.11
CA LEU A 226 -8.09 19.98 -1.12
C LEU A 226 -8.75 21.25 -0.58
N SER A 227 -9.76 21.13 0.29
CA SER A 227 -10.36 22.30 0.98
C SER A 227 -9.32 22.98 1.86
N ALA A 228 -8.64 22.20 2.70
CA ALA A 228 -7.66 22.69 3.66
C ALA A 228 -6.48 23.41 2.99
N LEU A 229 -5.99 22.88 1.85
CA LEU A 229 -4.95 23.52 1.05
C LEU A 229 -5.43 24.82 0.40
N ARG A 230 -6.65 24.84 -0.16
CA ARG A 230 -7.21 26.06 -0.77
C ARG A 230 -7.43 27.17 0.24
N GLU A 231 -7.96 26.85 1.41
CA GLU A 231 -8.16 27.79 2.53
C GLU A 231 -6.84 28.43 2.99
N ARG A 232 -5.71 27.75 2.78
CA ARG A 232 -4.37 28.22 3.11
C ARG A 232 -3.65 28.92 1.95
N GLY A 233 -4.33 29.14 0.83
CA GLY A 233 -3.81 29.92 -0.29
C GLY A 233 -3.01 29.12 -1.33
N PHE A 234 -3.05 27.79 -1.29
CA PHE A 234 -2.50 26.99 -2.39
C PHE A 234 -3.41 27.09 -3.61
N ALA A 235 -2.88 27.62 -4.72
CA ALA A 235 -3.63 27.88 -5.96
C ALA A 235 -3.15 27.04 -7.15
N CYS A 236 -2.40 25.96 -6.89
CA CYS A 236 -1.72 25.17 -7.90
C CYS A 236 -2.40 23.80 -8.13
N PRO A 237 -2.04 23.09 -9.23
CA PRO A 237 -2.48 21.71 -9.43
C PRO A 237 -2.02 20.79 -8.29
N PHE A 238 -2.93 19.90 -7.89
CA PHE A 238 -2.67 18.82 -6.93
C PHE A 238 -2.72 17.47 -7.66
N LEU A 239 -1.60 16.76 -7.64
CA LEU A 239 -1.43 15.48 -8.32
C LEU A 239 -1.10 14.39 -7.31
N LEU A 240 -1.57 13.18 -7.56
CA LEU A 240 -1.23 12.01 -6.77
C LEU A 240 -0.30 11.07 -7.52
N VAL A 241 0.59 10.43 -6.78
CA VAL A 241 1.40 9.31 -7.29
C VAL A 241 0.54 8.06 -7.35
N THR A 242 0.65 7.32 -8.45
CA THR A 242 -0.05 6.05 -8.65
C THR A 242 0.90 4.87 -8.42
N SER A 243 0.35 3.69 -8.19
CA SER A 243 1.09 2.43 -8.05
C SER A 243 2.02 2.15 -9.23
N GLY A 244 1.68 2.62 -10.44
CA GLY A 244 2.48 2.49 -11.65
C GLY A 244 3.59 3.54 -11.80
N GLY A 245 3.83 4.39 -10.80
CA GLY A 245 4.85 5.46 -10.84
C GLY A 245 4.44 6.71 -11.62
N GLY A 246 3.25 6.71 -12.24
CA GLY A 246 2.68 7.89 -12.91
C GLY A 246 1.98 8.85 -11.95
N LEU A 247 1.55 10.00 -12.47
CA LEU A 247 0.76 10.99 -11.74
C LEU A 247 -0.70 11.01 -12.21
N CYS A 248 -1.65 11.25 -11.31
CA CYS A 248 -3.07 11.44 -11.65
C CYS A 248 -3.69 12.62 -10.88
N THR A 249 -4.87 13.06 -11.30
CA THR A 249 -5.62 14.12 -10.60
C THR A 249 -6.31 13.56 -9.36
N ALA A 250 -6.66 14.44 -8.41
CA ALA A 250 -7.46 14.05 -7.26
C ALA A 250 -8.83 13.45 -7.63
N GLU A 251 -9.43 13.88 -8.75
CA GLU A 251 -10.68 13.32 -9.24
C GLU A 251 -10.50 11.86 -9.71
N THR A 252 -9.45 11.60 -10.50
CA THR A 252 -9.12 10.23 -10.94
C THR A 252 -8.76 9.35 -9.74
N ALA A 253 -7.99 9.86 -8.78
CA ALA A 253 -7.62 9.16 -7.55
C ALA A 253 -8.84 8.85 -6.66
N ALA A 254 -9.82 9.75 -6.58
CA ALA A 254 -11.06 9.54 -5.85
C ALA A 254 -11.95 8.46 -6.52
N ARG A 255 -11.97 8.41 -7.86
CA ARG A 255 -12.71 7.40 -8.63
C ARG A 255 -12.03 6.03 -8.64
N HIS A 256 -10.70 6.01 -8.73
CA HIS A 256 -9.86 4.81 -8.82
C HIS A 256 -8.79 4.70 -7.71
N PRO A 257 -9.19 4.79 -6.43
CA PRO A 257 -8.24 4.78 -5.30
C PRO A 257 -7.42 3.50 -5.19
N VAL A 258 -7.88 2.40 -5.80
CA VAL A 258 -7.07 1.16 -5.87
C VAL A 258 -5.73 1.38 -6.57
N ARG A 259 -5.63 2.39 -7.45
CA ARG A 259 -4.39 2.80 -8.14
C ARG A 259 -3.42 3.60 -7.27
N LEU A 260 -3.73 3.82 -6.00
CA LEU A 260 -2.87 4.51 -5.04
C LEU A 260 -2.21 3.55 -4.05
N VAL A 261 -2.59 2.27 -4.09
CA VAL A 261 -2.02 1.23 -3.25
C VAL A 261 -0.53 1.10 -3.60
N GLU A 262 0.36 1.15 -2.61
CA GLU A 262 1.82 1.19 -2.80
C GLU A 262 2.33 2.41 -3.60
N SER A 263 1.63 3.55 -3.58
CA SER A 263 2.05 4.76 -4.31
C SER A 263 3.37 5.37 -3.80
N GLY A 264 3.64 5.37 -2.50
CA GLY A 264 4.88 5.90 -1.91
C GLY A 264 6.13 5.18 -2.41
N PRO A 265 6.23 3.85 -2.23
CA PRO A 265 7.35 3.05 -2.74
C PRO A 265 7.53 3.14 -4.27
N ALA A 266 6.43 3.21 -5.03
CA ALA A 266 6.49 3.46 -6.47
C ALA A 266 7.20 4.79 -6.79
N GLY A 267 6.95 5.85 -6.00
CA GLY A 267 7.69 7.11 -6.09
C GLY A 267 9.19 6.96 -5.84
N GLY A 268 9.58 6.12 -4.88
CA GLY A 268 10.98 5.78 -4.61
C GLY A 268 11.67 5.08 -5.79
N ALA A 269 10.99 4.12 -6.42
CA ALA A 269 11.50 3.45 -7.62
C ALA A 269 11.64 4.42 -8.81
N VAL A 270 10.69 5.33 -9.01
CA VAL A 270 10.78 6.38 -10.04
C VAL A 270 11.96 7.32 -9.78
N LEU A 271 12.20 7.71 -8.52
CA LEU A 271 13.38 8.49 -8.14
C LEU A 271 14.67 7.73 -8.46
N ALA A 272 14.75 6.46 -8.06
CA ALA A 272 15.91 5.62 -8.32
C ALA A 272 16.20 5.48 -9.82
N ALA A 273 15.17 5.32 -10.66
CA ALA A 273 15.33 5.26 -12.12
C ALA A 273 15.80 6.60 -12.71
N SER A 274 15.32 7.72 -12.17
CA SER A 274 15.79 9.06 -12.55
C SER A 274 17.26 9.28 -12.17
N LEU A 275 17.68 8.82 -10.98
CA LEU A 275 19.09 8.87 -10.54
C LEU A 275 19.97 7.97 -11.40
N ALA A 276 19.51 6.75 -11.71
CA ALA A 276 20.15 5.81 -12.60
C ALA A 276 20.49 6.47 -13.96
N ARG A 277 19.53 7.21 -14.56
CA ARG A 277 19.77 7.99 -15.81
C ARG A 277 20.85 9.06 -15.64
N ARG A 278 20.80 9.81 -14.55
CA ARG A 278 21.76 10.90 -14.28
C ARG A 278 23.17 10.40 -14.03
N MET A 279 23.29 9.24 -13.39
CA MET A 279 24.55 8.59 -13.07
C MET A 279 25.03 7.66 -14.20
N ASN A 280 24.22 7.47 -15.25
CA ASN A 280 24.46 6.52 -16.33
C ASN A 280 24.70 5.09 -15.83
N ILE A 281 23.89 4.65 -14.86
CA ILE A 281 23.84 3.29 -14.33
C ILE A 281 22.59 2.64 -14.93
N ALA A 282 22.75 1.74 -15.90
CA ALA A 282 21.61 1.16 -16.63
C ALA A 282 20.83 0.16 -15.77
N GLU A 283 21.53 -0.56 -14.88
CA GLU A 283 21.00 -1.62 -14.04
C GLU A 283 21.20 -1.24 -12.57
N LEU A 284 20.12 -1.16 -11.80
CA LEU A 284 20.16 -0.72 -10.41
C LEU A 284 19.11 -1.45 -9.59
N LEU A 285 19.45 -1.79 -8.36
CA LEU A 285 18.51 -2.31 -7.37
C LEU A 285 18.19 -1.19 -6.38
N SER A 286 16.95 -0.69 -6.41
CA SER A 286 16.50 0.25 -5.37
C SER A 286 16.08 -0.54 -4.14
N PHE A 287 16.51 -0.11 -2.96
CA PHE A 287 16.21 -0.75 -1.68
C PHE A 287 15.77 0.31 -0.67
N ASP A 288 14.59 0.12 -0.09
CA ASP A 288 14.00 0.97 0.95
C ASP A 288 13.60 0.11 2.15
N MET A 289 14.24 0.31 3.30
CA MET A 289 13.99 -0.45 4.52
C MET A 289 13.35 0.43 5.58
N GLY A 290 12.12 0.08 5.95
CA GLY A 290 11.40 0.69 7.06
C GLY A 290 11.55 -0.09 8.36
N GLY A 291 10.69 0.24 9.33
CA GLY A 291 10.63 -0.44 10.63
C GLY A 291 9.96 -1.82 10.61
N THR A 292 9.25 -2.20 9.55
CA THR A 292 8.50 -3.48 9.52
C THR A 292 8.82 -4.30 8.29
N THR A 293 8.94 -3.65 7.13
CA THR A 293 9.24 -4.30 5.86
C THR A 293 10.30 -3.53 5.10
N ALA A 294 10.98 -4.24 4.20
CA ALA A 294 11.85 -3.67 3.19
C ALA A 294 11.22 -3.87 1.82
N LYS A 295 11.42 -2.90 0.93
CA LYS A 295 10.89 -2.90 -0.43
C LYS A 295 12.04 -2.77 -1.41
N MET A 296 11.96 -3.56 -2.48
CA MET A 296 12.99 -3.58 -3.52
C MET A 296 12.36 -3.45 -4.90
N CYS A 297 13.05 -2.76 -5.80
CA CYS A 297 12.68 -2.67 -7.20
C CYS A 297 13.92 -2.86 -8.07
N LEU A 298 13.80 -3.71 -9.07
CA LEU A 298 14.80 -3.83 -10.13
C LEU A 298 14.56 -2.71 -11.15
N ILE A 299 15.63 -2.01 -11.49
CA ILE A 299 15.67 -1.00 -12.54
C ILE A 299 16.58 -1.53 -13.63
N ASP A 300 16.06 -1.63 -14.84
CA ASP A 300 16.74 -2.13 -16.01
C ASP A 300 16.51 -1.19 -17.19
N GLY A 301 17.56 -0.87 -17.94
CA GLY A 301 17.50 0.11 -19.02
C GLY A 301 16.95 1.47 -18.55
N PHE A 302 17.22 1.84 -17.29
CA PHE A 302 16.68 3.05 -16.65
C PHE A 302 15.17 3.10 -16.44
N GLU A 303 14.50 1.95 -16.45
CA GLU A 303 13.06 1.81 -16.20
C GLU A 303 12.82 0.85 -15.03
N PRO A 304 11.93 1.20 -14.07
CA PRO A 304 11.51 0.25 -13.05
C PRO A 304 10.78 -0.93 -13.67
N SER A 305 11.00 -2.14 -13.14
CA SER A 305 10.17 -3.29 -13.48
C SER A 305 8.69 -3.00 -13.18
N THR A 306 7.79 -3.48 -14.05
CA THR A 306 6.35 -3.27 -13.90
C THR A 306 5.59 -4.58 -14.00
N ALA A 307 4.51 -4.67 -13.24
CA ALA A 307 3.59 -5.80 -13.26
C ALA A 307 2.15 -5.32 -13.53
N ARG A 308 1.29 -6.27 -13.89
CA ARG A 308 -0.15 -6.03 -14.07
C ARG A 308 -1.00 -6.61 -12.95
N VAL A 309 -0.42 -7.45 -12.12
CA VAL A 309 -1.10 -8.11 -11.01
C VAL A 309 -0.15 -8.11 -9.82
N PHE A 310 -0.67 -7.71 -8.67
CA PHE A 310 0.02 -7.85 -7.39
C PHE A 310 -0.97 -8.27 -6.32
N GLU A 311 -0.46 -8.65 -5.15
CA GLU A 311 -1.27 -9.06 -4.01
C GLU A 311 -1.05 -8.12 -2.85
N VAL A 312 -2.16 -7.64 -2.28
CA VAL A 312 -2.16 -6.86 -1.02
C VAL A 312 -2.43 -7.81 0.13
N ASP A 313 -1.85 -7.53 1.31
CA ASP A 313 -2.16 -8.26 2.55
C ASP A 313 -1.90 -9.76 2.43
N ARG A 314 -0.64 -10.13 2.12
CA ARG A 314 -0.21 -11.53 2.08
C ARG A 314 -0.23 -12.15 3.49
N SER A 315 -1.40 -12.61 3.88
CA SER A 315 -1.75 -13.00 5.26
C SER A 315 -1.03 -14.25 5.76
N TYR A 316 -0.60 -15.16 4.88
CA TYR A 316 0.08 -16.41 5.26
C TYR A 316 1.58 -16.30 5.01
N ARG A 317 2.34 -15.86 6.03
CA ARG A 317 3.81 -15.75 5.99
C ARG A 317 4.33 -15.02 4.75
N PHE A 318 3.65 -13.97 4.31
CA PHE A 318 3.98 -13.19 3.11
C PHE A 318 4.04 -14.00 1.80
N LYS A 319 3.41 -15.20 1.76
CA LYS A 319 3.41 -16.06 0.58
C LYS A 319 2.50 -15.54 -0.53
N LYS A 320 2.99 -15.65 -1.77
CA LYS A 320 2.20 -15.42 -2.99
C LYS A 320 1.00 -16.37 -3.02
N GLY A 321 -0.16 -15.86 -3.37
CA GLY A 321 -1.46 -16.53 -3.38
C GLY A 321 -2.23 -16.42 -2.06
N SER A 322 -1.64 -15.85 -1.00
CA SER A 322 -2.30 -15.67 0.31
C SER A 322 -2.88 -14.27 0.52
N GLY A 323 -2.68 -13.37 -0.45
CA GLY A 323 -3.21 -12.01 -0.41
C GLY A 323 -4.43 -11.79 -1.32
N LEU A 324 -4.92 -10.55 -1.32
CA LEU A 324 -5.97 -10.06 -2.20
C LEU A 324 -5.36 -9.67 -3.55
N PRO A 325 -5.68 -10.38 -4.65
CA PRO A 325 -5.15 -10.04 -5.97
C PRO A 325 -5.78 -8.76 -6.51
N ILE A 326 -4.93 -7.83 -6.94
CA ILE A 326 -5.31 -6.57 -7.56
C ILE A 326 -4.65 -6.49 -8.94
N ARG A 327 -5.47 -6.20 -9.95
CA ARG A 327 -5.07 -6.09 -11.36
C ARG A 327 -5.13 -4.64 -11.82
N ILE A 328 -3.99 -3.96 -11.70
CA ILE A 328 -3.74 -2.61 -12.19
C ILE A 328 -2.26 -2.51 -12.62
N PRO A 329 -1.89 -1.54 -13.45
CA PRO A 329 -0.48 -1.23 -13.69
C PRO A 329 0.21 -0.84 -12.38
N VAL A 330 1.26 -1.57 -12.01
CA VAL A 330 2.07 -1.31 -10.82
C VAL A 330 3.55 -1.37 -11.16
N ILE A 331 4.35 -0.60 -10.43
CA ILE A 331 5.76 -0.89 -10.30
C ILE A 331 5.88 -2.18 -9.49
N GLU A 332 6.69 -3.09 -10.01
CA GLU A 332 6.94 -4.36 -9.35
C GLU A 332 7.87 -4.13 -8.16
N LEU A 333 7.31 -4.35 -6.98
CA LEU A 333 7.98 -4.20 -5.71
C LEU A 333 8.05 -5.56 -5.03
N VAL A 334 9.25 -5.95 -4.61
CA VAL A 334 9.44 -7.08 -3.71
C VAL A 334 9.29 -6.57 -2.30
N GLU A 335 8.30 -7.11 -1.59
CA GLU A 335 8.20 -6.88 -0.16
C GLU A 335 8.90 -8.01 0.59
N ILE A 336 9.84 -7.63 1.44
CA ILE A 336 10.56 -8.52 2.34
C ILE A 336 10.03 -8.26 3.75
N GLY A 337 9.55 -9.31 4.40
CA GLY A 337 9.00 -9.29 5.76
C GLY A 337 10.05 -9.10 6.87
N ALA A 338 11.05 -8.27 6.60
CA ALA A 338 12.12 -7.90 7.52
C ALA A 338 12.35 -6.38 7.45
N GLY A 339 12.54 -5.74 8.59
CA GLY A 339 12.79 -4.32 8.76
C GLY A 339 13.44 -4.05 10.13
N GLY A 340 13.63 -2.78 10.49
CA GLY A 340 14.32 -2.43 11.75
C GLY A 340 13.66 -2.98 13.03
N GLY A 341 12.33 -3.04 13.05
CA GLY A 341 11.55 -3.59 14.16
C GLY A 341 11.35 -5.10 14.11
N SER A 342 11.88 -5.81 13.13
CA SER A 342 11.73 -7.27 13.05
C SER A 342 12.36 -7.95 14.25
N ILE A 343 11.58 -8.82 14.88
CA ILE A 343 11.94 -9.46 16.13
C ILE A 343 12.90 -10.62 15.87
N ALA A 344 14.01 -10.65 16.60
CA ALA A 344 14.97 -11.74 16.60
C ALA A 344 14.56 -12.83 17.62
N GLN A 345 14.73 -14.09 17.23
CA GLN A 345 14.48 -15.27 18.06
C GLN A 345 15.47 -16.38 17.75
N VAL A 346 15.74 -17.22 18.74
CA VAL A 346 16.53 -18.44 18.58
C VAL A 346 15.60 -19.64 18.62
N ASP A 347 15.64 -20.49 17.59
CA ASP A 347 14.81 -21.69 17.53
C ASP A 347 15.39 -22.85 18.36
N ALA A 348 14.64 -23.95 18.43
CA ALA A 348 15.06 -25.16 19.16
C ALA A 348 16.34 -25.80 18.60
N LEU A 349 16.74 -25.48 17.36
CA LEU A 349 17.95 -25.95 16.69
C LEU A 349 19.11 -24.95 16.84
N LYS A 350 18.99 -23.94 17.71
CA LYS A 350 20.01 -22.89 17.95
C LYS A 350 20.29 -22.04 16.71
N ARG A 351 19.29 -21.81 15.87
CA ARG A 351 19.41 -20.90 14.73
C ARG A 351 18.74 -19.56 15.04
N VAL A 352 19.40 -18.48 14.66
CA VAL A 352 18.81 -17.14 14.70
C VAL A 352 17.79 -17.02 13.58
N ASN A 353 16.60 -16.54 13.91
CA ASN A 353 15.55 -16.18 12.97
C ASN A 353 15.15 -14.73 13.24
N VAL A 354 14.96 -13.95 12.19
CA VAL A 354 14.54 -12.54 12.26
C VAL A 354 13.24 -12.37 11.50
N GLY A 355 12.21 -11.88 12.17
CA GLY A 355 10.86 -11.80 11.62
C GLY A 355 10.16 -13.18 11.55
N PRO A 356 8.96 -13.26 10.96
CA PRO A 356 8.22 -12.18 10.30
C PRO A 356 7.54 -11.20 11.28
N GLN A 357 7.51 -11.50 12.59
CA GLN A 357 6.90 -10.59 13.55
C GLN A 357 7.74 -9.31 13.72
N SER A 358 7.07 -8.16 13.84
CA SER A 358 7.70 -6.86 14.09
C SER A 358 7.19 -6.28 15.41
N ALA A 359 8.05 -5.51 16.08
CA ALA A 359 7.71 -4.72 17.26
C ALA A 359 6.96 -3.41 16.92
N GLY A 360 6.86 -3.05 15.62
CA GLY A 360 6.20 -1.84 15.16
C GLY A 360 6.88 -0.54 15.66
N ALA A 361 6.11 0.53 15.79
CA ALA A 361 6.57 1.80 16.36
C ALA A 361 6.13 2.01 17.83
N ASP A 362 5.13 1.25 18.28
CA ASP A 362 4.59 1.27 19.64
C ASP A 362 4.20 -0.17 20.04
N PRO A 363 4.87 -0.80 21.01
CA PRO A 363 5.91 -0.22 21.87
C PRO A 363 7.29 -0.09 21.19
N GLY A 364 7.45 -0.66 19.99
CA GLY A 364 8.67 -0.58 19.18
C GLY A 364 9.85 -1.43 19.68
N PRO A 365 11.03 -1.30 19.03
CA PRO A 365 12.29 -1.83 19.51
C PRO A 365 12.56 -1.50 20.98
N ALA A 366 13.28 -2.37 21.69
CA ALA A 366 13.58 -2.17 23.10
C ALA A 366 14.36 -0.85 23.33
N CYS A 367 15.24 -0.51 22.39
CA CYS A 367 16.03 0.71 22.39
C CYS A 367 15.19 1.98 22.23
N TYR A 368 13.91 1.91 21.85
CA TYR A 368 13.05 3.10 21.80
C TYR A 368 12.68 3.60 23.20
N GLY A 369 12.84 2.78 24.24
CA GLY A 369 12.53 3.16 25.62
C GLY A 369 11.02 3.32 25.92
N ARG A 370 10.14 2.83 25.03
CA ARG A 370 8.67 2.96 25.13
C ARG A 370 7.97 1.71 25.68
N GLY A 371 8.71 0.87 26.39
CA GLY A 371 8.19 -0.38 26.95
C GLY A 371 8.31 -1.60 26.01
N GLY A 372 8.98 -1.43 24.86
CA GLY A 372 9.37 -2.53 23.98
C GLY A 372 10.28 -3.50 24.73
N LYS A 373 10.00 -4.80 24.64
CA LYS A 373 10.75 -5.82 25.39
C LYS A 373 11.56 -6.76 24.52
N ARG A 374 11.13 -6.99 23.29
CA ARG A 374 11.70 -7.98 22.38
C ARG A 374 12.95 -7.42 21.71
N PHE A 375 13.96 -8.25 21.48
CA PHE A 375 15.16 -7.86 20.72
C PHE A 375 14.84 -7.78 19.23
N THR A 376 15.27 -6.70 18.58
CA THR A 376 14.97 -6.40 17.17
C THR A 376 16.22 -6.03 16.37
N VAL A 377 16.08 -5.88 15.05
CA VAL A 377 17.19 -5.47 14.16
C VAL A 377 17.77 -4.11 14.56
N THR A 378 16.93 -3.11 14.86
CA THR A 378 17.40 -1.79 15.32
C THR A 378 18.15 -1.87 16.65
N ASP A 379 17.75 -2.78 17.56
CA ASP A 379 18.47 -3.02 18.81
C ASP A 379 19.88 -3.58 18.51
N ALA A 380 19.97 -4.54 17.60
CA ALA A 380 21.24 -5.13 17.17
C ALA A 380 22.14 -4.10 16.47
N ASP A 381 21.60 -3.30 15.56
CA ASP A 381 22.35 -2.24 14.86
C ASP A 381 22.86 -1.16 15.83
N LEU A 382 22.09 -0.82 16.86
CA LEU A 382 22.53 0.08 17.92
C LEU A 382 23.68 -0.53 18.73
N MET A 383 23.54 -1.79 19.16
CA MET A 383 24.57 -2.49 19.94
C MET A 383 25.86 -2.70 19.15
N ALA A 384 25.76 -2.98 17.85
CA ALA A 384 26.89 -3.13 16.94
C ALA A 384 27.53 -1.79 16.53
N GLY A 385 27.02 -0.65 17.01
CA GLY A 385 27.55 0.68 16.70
C GLY A 385 27.27 1.16 15.26
N ARG A 386 26.36 0.51 14.53
CA ARG A 386 25.90 0.95 13.20
C ARG A 386 25.01 2.19 13.29
N ILE A 387 24.34 2.39 14.43
CA ILE A 387 23.53 3.56 14.74
C ILE A 387 24.22 4.40 15.81
N LEU A 388 24.45 5.69 15.51
CA LEU A 388 24.96 6.65 16.48
C LEU A 388 23.86 7.07 17.47
N PRO A 389 23.99 6.78 18.78
CA PRO A 389 22.95 7.05 19.77
C PRO A 389 22.54 8.53 19.82
N GLU A 390 23.50 9.46 19.71
CA GLU A 390 23.22 10.90 19.85
C GLU A 390 22.39 11.47 18.69
N ARG A 391 22.38 10.78 17.54
CA ARG A 391 21.67 11.22 16.32
C ARG A 391 20.45 10.35 16.02
N PHE A 392 20.11 9.42 16.91
CA PHE A 392 19.00 8.52 16.68
C PHE A 392 17.69 9.28 16.48
N ALA A 393 16.95 8.93 15.42
CA ALA A 393 15.75 9.65 14.97
C ALA A 393 15.95 11.18 14.82
N GLY A 394 17.11 11.60 14.33
CA GLY A 394 17.44 13.04 14.20
C GLY A 394 17.68 13.74 15.53
N GLY A 395 18.01 12.99 16.59
CA GLY A 395 18.20 13.49 17.96
C GLY A 395 16.91 13.62 18.78
N THR A 396 15.77 13.14 18.26
CA THR A 396 14.47 13.25 18.93
C THR A 396 14.17 12.11 19.91
N ILE A 397 14.90 11.00 19.81
CA ILE A 397 14.75 9.83 20.68
C ILE A 397 16.12 9.51 21.28
N ALA A 398 16.23 9.56 22.62
CA ALA A 398 17.39 9.05 23.34
C ALA A 398 17.24 7.53 23.48
N PRO A 399 18.11 6.72 22.86
CA PRO A 399 17.92 5.28 22.85
C PRO A 399 18.26 4.65 24.21
N ALA A 400 17.43 3.69 24.64
CA ALA A 400 17.62 2.92 25.86
C ALA A 400 18.59 1.74 25.62
N ILE A 401 19.89 2.02 25.66
CA ILE A 401 20.96 1.04 25.39
C ILE A 401 20.85 -0.18 26.33
N ASP A 402 20.60 0.05 27.63
CA ASP A 402 20.47 -1.02 28.61
C ASP A 402 19.27 -1.94 28.32
N ALA A 403 18.19 -1.40 27.75
CA ALA A 403 17.02 -2.18 27.37
C ALA A 403 17.31 -3.07 26.14
N ALA A 404 18.08 -2.57 25.18
CA ALA A 404 18.57 -3.35 24.04
C ALA A 404 19.51 -4.48 24.49
N ALA A 405 20.47 -4.17 25.36
CA ALA A 405 21.39 -5.17 25.91
C ALA A 405 20.66 -6.26 26.70
N ALA A 406 19.70 -5.87 27.55
CA ALA A 406 18.91 -6.81 28.34
C ALA A 406 17.99 -7.69 27.47
N SER A 407 17.44 -7.16 26.37
CA SER A 407 16.64 -7.96 25.45
C SER A 407 17.51 -8.91 24.60
N CYS A 408 18.67 -8.46 24.14
CA CYS A 408 19.67 -9.28 23.44
C CYS A 408 20.10 -10.49 24.27
N GLU A 409 20.51 -10.23 25.52
CA GLU A 409 20.95 -11.26 26.47
C GLU A 409 19.89 -12.35 26.65
N ARG A 410 18.63 -11.93 26.78
CA ARG A 410 17.50 -12.85 27.02
C ARG A 410 17.06 -13.61 25.78
N ASP A 411 16.89 -12.93 24.66
CA ASP A 411 16.24 -13.47 23.47
C ASP A 411 17.21 -14.19 22.52
N VAL A 412 18.51 -13.85 22.56
CA VAL A 412 19.51 -14.37 21.61
C VAL A 412 20.78 -14.89 22.28
N ALA A 413 21.49 -14.07 23.06
CA ALA A 413 22.83 -14.41 23.55
C ALA A 413 22.83 -15.66 24.45
N ARG A 414 22.01 -15.68 25.51
CA ARG A 414 21.88 -16.83 26.40
C ARG A 414 21.30 -18.08 25.71
N PRO A 415 20.26 -17.97 24.86
CA PRO A 415 19.82 -19.09 24.05
C PRO A 415 20.91 -19.67 23.14
N LEU A 416 21.81 -18.88 22.57
CA LEU A 416 22.91 -19.39 21.73
C LEU A 416 24.13 -19.83 22.54
N GLY A 417 24.34 -19.29 23.74
CA GLY A 417 25.54 -19.50 24.53
C GLY A 417 26.72 -18.65 24.07
N VAL A 418 26.45 -17.46 23.54
CA VAL A 418 27.43 -16.47 23.06
C VAL A 418 27.30 -15.18 23.86
N ASP A 419 28.23 -14.25 23.69
CA ASP A 419 28.11 -12.93 24.31
C ASP A 419 27.13 -12.01 23.56
N ALA A 420 26.84 -10.85 24.14
CA ALA A 420 25.86 -9.91 23.60
C ALA A 420 26.32 -9.25 22.27
N GLU A 421 27.63 -9.12 22.05
CA GLU A 421 28.19 -8.50 20.85
C GLU A 421 28.10 -9.50 19.67
N GLU A 422 28.50 -10.75 19.89
CA GLU A 422 28.34 -11.85 18.94
C GLU A 422 26.86 -12.08 18.60
N ALA A 423 25.96 -12.00 19.59
CA ALA A 423 24.52 -12.13 19.37
C ALA A 423 23.95 -11.00 18.50
N ALA A 424 24.34 -9.75 18.75
CA ALA A 424 23.91 -8.61 17.93
C ALA A 424 24.45 -8.72 16.50
N PHE A 425 25.73 -9.09 16.35
CA PHE A 425 26.35 -9.35 15.04
C PHE A 425 25.60 -10.46 14.28
N ALA A 426 25.30 -11.58 14.93
CA ALA A 426 24.58 -12.69 14.31
C ALA A 426 23.17 -12.29 13.83
N VAL A 427 22.45 -11.44 14.56
CA VAL A 427 21.15 -10.91 14.13
C VAL A 427 21.29 -10.03 12.90
N GLY A 428 22.30 -9.14 12.86
CA GLY A 428 22.63 -8.31 11.70
C GLY A 428 22.92 -9.14 10.45
N GLU A 429 23.86 -10.08 10.54
CA GLU A 429 24.22 -10.96 9.40
C GLU A 429 23.02 -11.79 8.93
N THR A 430 22.18 -12.27 9.86
CA THR A 430 21.00 -13.07 9.51
C THR A 430 19.99 -12.25 8.73
N VAL A 431 19.72 -11.00 9.13
CA VAL A 431 18.76 -10.15 8.40
C VAL A 431 19.31 -9.71 7.06
N ASP A 432 20.60 -9.36 7.00
CA ASP A 432 21.29 -8.93 5.78
C ASP A 432 21.28 -10.06 4.73
N GLU A 433 21.61 -11.31 5.12
CA GLU A 433 21.58 -12.46 4.22
C GLU A 433 20.15 -12.85 3.82
N ASN A 434 19.17 -12.78 4.73
CA ASN A 434 17.76 -13.02 4.37
C ASN A 434 17.26 -12.03 3.31
N MET A 435 17.61 -10.75 3.44
CA MET A 435 17.25 -9.72 2.46
C MET A 435 17.98 -9.93 1.14
N ALA A 436 19.29 -10.23 1.18
CA ALA A 436 20.07 -10.50 -0.02
C ALA A 436 19.59 -11.76 -0.76
N ALA A 437 19.22 -12.82 -0.04
CA ALA A 437 18.67 -14.04 -0.62
C ALA A 437 17.30 -13.79 -1.28
N ALA A 438 16.44 -12.98 -0.66
CA ALA A 438 15.16 -12.58 -1.25
C ALA A 438 15.37 -11.75 -2.54
N ALA A 439 16.34 -10.83 -2.53
CA ALA A 439 16.72 -10.05 -3.70
C ALA A 439 17.21 -10.94 -4.85
N ARG A 440 18.14 -11.88 -4.57
CA ARG A 440 18.67 -12.84 -5.55
C ARG A 440 17.58 -13.72 -6.14
N ALA A 441 16.70 -14.27 -5.29
CA ALA A 441 15.59 -15.09 -5.76
C ALA A 441 14.70 -14.33 -6.75
N HIS A 442 14.37 -13.07 -6.42
CA HIS A 442 13.55 -12.24 -7.31
C HIS A 442 14.27 -11.84 -8.60
N ALA A 443 15.56 -11.51 -8.53
CA ALA A 443 16.37 -11.24 -9.72
C ALA A 443 16.35 -12.44 -10.68
N VAL A 444 16.59 -13.65 -10.16
CA VAL A 444 16.56 -14.90 -10.94
C VAL A 444 15.19 -15.17 -11.55
N GLU A 445 14.09 -14.94 -10.82
CA GLU A 445 12.72 -15.05 -11.36
C GLU A 445 12.47 -14.14 -12.58
N HIS A 446 13.22 -13.04 -12.70
CA HIS A 446 13.15 -12.06 -13.78
C HIS A 446 14.27 -12.22 -14.82
N GLY A 447 15.05 -13.29 -14.74
CA GLY A 447 16.18 -13.54 -15.64
C GLY A 447 17.30 -12.52 -15.49
N LYS A 448 17.48 -11.98 -14.26
CA LYS A 448 18.57 -11.08 -13.86
C LYS A 448 19.60 -11.83 -13.02
N ASP A 449 20.85 -11.37 -13.06
CA ASP A 449 22.00 -11.89 -12.29
C ASP A 449 22.38 -10.92 -11.17
#